data_AF-A0A7C4YIZ6-F1
#
_entry.id   AF-A0A7C4YIZ6-F1
#
_cell.length_a   1.000
_cell.length_b   1.000
_cell.length_c   1.000
_cell.angle_alpha   90.00
_cell.angle_beta   90.00
_cell.angle_gamma   90.00
#
_symmetry.space_group_name_H-M   'P 1'
#
loop_
_entity.id
_entity.type
_entity.pdbx_description
1 polymer ?
#
loop_
_entity_poly.entity_id
_entity_poly.type
_entity_poly.pdbx_seq_one_letter_code
_entity_poly.pdbx_strand_id
1 'polypeptide(L)'
;MTIEPANLVALYDKVAITEMELQSRLIRSAAYFSPADIIKQVPLEFIESLRIESSSPPKDSEDCTRFFTPGIAARDFDHPLHELDERRTYLEGIWRWHCFFKTES
;
A
#
# COMPACT_ATOMS: atom_id res chain seq x y z
N MET A 1 -1.51 -13.29 -3.12
CA MET A 1 -0.87 -13.75 -1.86
C MET A 1 -0.61 -12.52 -1.02
N THR A 2 -1.25 -12.40 0.14
CA THR A 2 -1.10 -11.21 1.00
C THR A 2 0.17 -11.35 1.84
N ILE A 3 1.05 -10.34 1.79
CA ILE A 3 2.28 -10.30 2.59
C ILE A 3 1.98 -9.53 3.88
N GLU A 4 2.33 -10.11 5.03
CA GLU A 4 2.22 -9.46 6.34
C GLU A 4 3.00 -8.13 6.40
N PRO A 5 2.50 -7.08 7.09
CA PRO A 5 3.17 -5.79 7.18
C PRO A 5 4.61 -5.86 7.70
N ALA A 6 4.87 -6.66 8.75
CA ALA A 6 6.22 -6.86 9.27
C ALA A 6 7.20 -7.45 8.23
N ASN A 7 6.69 -8.31 7.34
CA ASN A 7 7.50 -8.89 6.26
C ASN A 7 7.80 -7.86 5.15
N LEU A 8 6.93 -6.88 4.93
CA LEU A 8 7.20 -5.79 4.00
C LEU A 8 8.35 -4.91 4.49
N VAL A 9 8.36 -4.56 5.79
CA VAL A 9 9.46 -3.82 6.41
C VAL A 9 10.76 -4.62 6.31
N ALA A 10 10.73 -5.91 6.61
CA ALA A 10 11.91 -6.78 6.49
C ALA A 10 12.45 -6.90 5.05
N LEU A 11 11.60 -6.76 4.02
CA LEU A 11 12.04 -6.70 2.62
C LEU A 11 12.72 -5.37 2.29
N TYR A 12 12.19 -4.26 2.82
CA TYR A 12 12.79 -2.94 2.66
C TYR A 12 14.16 -2.86 3.34
N ASP A 13 14.29 -3.36 4.57
CA ASP A 13 15.56 -3.39 5.32
C ASP A 13 16.65 -4.20 4.60
N LYS A 14 16.23 -5.21 3.83
CA LYS A 14 17.13 -6.04 2.99
C LYS A 14 17.41 -5.41 1.62
N VAL A 15 16.93 -4.19 1.37
CA VAL A 15 17.04 -3.47 0.09
C VAL A 15 16.41 -4.26 -1.07
N ALA A 16 15.42 -5.12 -0.76
CA ALA A 16 14.72 -5.94 -1.76
C ALA A 16 13.55 -5.21 -2.41
N ILE A 17 13.05 -4.14 -1.77
CA ILE A 17 12.05 -3.21 -2.30
C ILE A 17 12.47 -1.78 -1.97
N THR A 18 12.08 -0.85 -2.80
CA THR A 18 12.23 0.60 -2.59
C THR A 18 11.23 1.12 -1.56
N GLU A 19 11.46 2.32 -1.03
CA GLU A 19 10.55 2.98 -0.10
C GLU A 19 9.16 3.22 -0.71
N MET A 20 9.11 3.63 -1.98
CA MET A 20 7.87 3.81 -2.73
C MET A 20 7.09 2.49 -2.87
N GLU A 21 7.79 1.37 -3.11
CA GLU A 21 7.17 0.04 -3.14
C GLU A 21 6.66 -0.40 -1.77
N LEU A 22 7.43 -0.13 -0.70
CA LEU A 22 6.99 -0.39 0.67
C LEU A 22 5.70 0.38 0.98
N GLN A 23 5.67 1.68 0.73
CA GLN A 23 4.51 2.54 0.96
C GLN A 23 3.28 2.03 0.18
N SER A 24 3.42 1.77 -1.12
CA SER A 24 2.34 1.22 -1.95
C SER A 24 1.82 -0.13 -1.43
N ARG A 25 2.71 -1.02 -0.98
CA ARG A 25 2.31 -2.32 -0.43
C ARG A 25 1.67 -2.19 0.95
N LEU A 26 2.11 -1.26 1.79
CA LEU A 26 1.47 -0.96 3.08
C LEU A 26 0.07 -0.39 2.90
N ILE A 27 -0.15 0.48 1.89
CA ILE A 27 -1.48 0.94 1.53
C ILE A 27 -2.38 -0.24 1.16
N ARG A 28 -1.93 -1.08 0.23
CA ARG A 28 -2.69 -2.28 -0.19
C ARG A 28 -2.93 -3.26 0.96
N SER A 29 -2.00 -3.38 1.89
CA SER A 29 -2.15 -4.28 3.05
C SER A 29 -3.37 -3.91 3.91
N ALA A 30 -3.78 -2.64 3.94
CA ALA A 30 -4.95 -2.20 4.69
C ALA A 30 -6.28 -2.76 4.15
N ALA A 31 -6.34 -3.22 2.89
CA ALA A 31 -7.50 -3.95 2.39
C ALA A 31 -7.72 -5.27 3.16
N TYR A 32 -6.65 -5.87 3.70
CA TYR A 32 -6.68 -7.17 4.35
C TYR A 32 -6.45 -7.11 5.86
N PHE A 33 -5.67 -6.14 6.33
CA PHE A 33 -5.34 -5.93 7.75
C PHE A 33 -5.88 -4.58 8.23
N SER A 34 -6.24 -4.47 9.51
CA SER A 34 -6.69 -3.19 10.04
C SER A 34 -5.50 -2.20 10.11
N PRO A 35 -5.69 -0.90 9.77
CA PRO A 35 -4.65 0.11 9.98
C PRO A 35 -4.08 0.12 11.40
N ALA A 36 -4.92 -0.09 12.41
CA ALA A 36 -4.53 -0.19 13.81
C ALA A 36 -3.56 -1.36 14.11
N ASP A 37 -3.64 -2.48 13.37
CA ASP A 37 -2.71 -3.59 13.52
C ASP A 37 -1.44 -3.42 12.67
N ILE A 38 -1.54 -2.70 11.56
CA ILE A 38 -0.39 -2.37 10.72
C ILE A 38 0.56 -1.42 11.46
N ILE A 39 0.05 -0.36 12.11
CA ILE A 39 0.90 0.60 12.84
C ILE A 39 1.69 -0.01 14.00
N LYS A 40 1.26 -1.16 14.53
CA LYS A 40 1.99 -1.90 15.59
C LYS A 40 3.22 -2.64 15.05
N GLN A 41 3.28 -2.84 13.75
CA GLN A 41 4.29 -3.67 13.07
C GLN A 41 5.24 -2.86 12.19
N VAL A 42 4.93 -1.59 11.95
CA VAL A 42 5.61 -0.74 10.99
C VAL A 42 6.22 0.47 11.72
N PRO A 43 7.50 0.80 11.42
CA PRO A 43 8.14 1.99 11.99
C PRO A 43 7.37 3.29 11.73
N LEU A 44 7.45 4.23 12.67
CA LEU A 44 6.64 5.45 12.69
C LEU A 44 6.87 6.34 11.46
N GLU A 45 8.09 6.38 10.94
CA GLU A 45 8.47 7.16 9.76
C GLU A 45 7.65 6.79 8.51
N PHE A 46 7.29 5.50 8.35
CA PHE A 46 6.44 5.07 7.26
C PHE A 46 4.96 5.35 7.52
N ILE A 47 4.55 5.49 8.79
CA ILE A 47 3.17 5.86 9.12
C ILE A 47 2.90 7.33 8.77
N GLU A 48 3.89 8.21 8.94
CA GLU A 48 3.80 9.61 8.52
C GLU A 48 3.59 9.74 7.01
N SER A 49 4.35 8.99 6.20
CA SER A 49 4.19 9.00 4.74
C SER A 49 2.83 8.45 4.31
N LEU A 50 2.31 7.42 4.99
CA LEU A 50 0.96 6.91 4.76
C LEU A 50 -0.13 7.93 5.12
N ARG A 51 0.06 8.71 6.19
CA ARG A 51 -0.88 9.78 6.58
C ARG A 51 -0.94 10.88 5.53
N ILE A 52 0.21 11.26 4.95
CA ILE A 52 0.27 12.25 3.87
C ILE A 52 -0.46 11.72 2.63
N GLU A 53 -0.12 10.51 2.17
CA GLU A 53 -0.68 9.91 0.96
C GLU A 53 -2.21 9.70 1.07
N SER A 54 -2.68 9.25 2.23
CA SER A 54 -4.11 9.01 2.48
C SER A 54 -4.91 10.27 2.88
N SER A 55 -4.28 11.45 2.91
CA SER A 55 -4.98 12.69 3.28
C SER A 55 -6.06 13.08 2.26
N SER A 56 -5.87 12.71 0.98
CA SER A 56 -6.78 12.98 -0.13
C SER A 56 -6.86 11.77 -1.06
N PRO A 57 -7.54 10.68 -0.64
CA PRO A 57 -7.61 9.46 -1.43
C PRO A 57 -8.32 9.71 -2.78
N PRO A 58 -7.93 8.98 -3.85
CA PRO A 58 -8.63 9.02 -5.13
C PRO A 58 -10.08 8.57 -4.98
N LYS A 59 -10.97 9.09 -5.84
CA LYS A 59 -12.39 8.74 -5.83
C LYS A 59 -12.64 7.39 -6.48
N ASP A 60 -11.94 7.14 -7.58
CA ASP A 60 -12.13 5.96 -8.42
C ASP A 60 -10.82 5.22 -8.67
N SER A 61 -10.89 3.93 -9.02
CA SER A 61 -9.72 3.09 -9.26
C SER A 61 -8.92 3.53 -10.50
N GLU A 62 -9.55 4.27 -11.40
CA GLU A 62 -8.94 4.82 -12.61
C GLU A 62 -8.00 5.99 -12.29
N ASP A 63 -8.28 6.72 -11.19
CA ASP A 63 -7.47 7.84 -10.70
C ASP A 63 -6.23 7.39 -9.91
N CYS A 64 -6.11 6.09 -9.63
CA CYS A 64 -4.93 5.50 -8.99
C CYS A 64 -3.76 5.46 -9.99
N THR A 65 -3.25 6.63 -10.37
CA THR A 65 -2.20 6.78 -11.36
C THR A 65 -0.84 6.42 -10.76
N ARG A 66 -0.36 5.22 -11.12
CA ARG A 66 1.04 4.78 -11.10
C ARG A 66 1.75 4.74 -9.73
N PHE A 67 1.51 3.65 -8.99
CA PHE A 67 2.55 3.04 -8.13
C PHE A 67 3.02 1.67 -8.63
N PHE A 68 2.58 1.28 -9.84
CA PHE A 68 3.00 0.06 -10.54
C PHE A 68 4.26 0.33 -11.36
N THR A 69 5.38 0.61 -10.69
CA THR A 69 6.66 0.67 -11.39
C THR A 69 7.20 -0.76 -11.49
N PRO A 70 7.58 -1.25 -12.68
CA PRO A 70 8.12 -2.58 -12.87
C PRO A 70 9.52 -2.67 -12.24
N GLY A 71 9.58 -3.13 -11.00
CA GLY A 71 10.79 -3.40 -10.26
C GLY A 71 10.73 -4.79 -9.65
N ILE A 72 11.44 -5.73 -10.28
CA ILE A 72 11.65 -7.11 -9.82
C ILE A 72 10.43 -8.03 -10.06
N ALA A 73 10.52 -8.79 -11.16
CA ALA A 73 9.57 -9.77 -11.70
C ALA A 73 8.44 -9.22 -12.59
N ALA A 74 8.81 -8.40 -13.59
CA ALA A 74 8.12 -8.39 -14.89
C ALA A 74 8.38 -9.72 -15.64
N ARG A 75 8.08 -10.86 -15.01
CA ARG A 75 8.01 -12.17 -15.64
C ARG A 75 6.56 -12.62 -15.52
N ASP A 76 5.85 -12.47 -16.64
CA ASP A 76 4.65 -13.23 -17.03
C ASP A 76 3.25 -12.88 -16.46
N PHE A 77 2.98 -11.63 -16.07
CA PHE A 77 1.59 -11.22 -15.75
C PHE A 77 1.14 -9.92 -16.44
N ASP A 78 1.25 -9.88 -17.77
CA ASP A 78 0.66 -8.87 -18.65
C ASP A 78 -0.87 -9.09 -18.84
N HIS A 79 -1.59 -9.35 -17.75
CA HIS A 79 -3.04 -9.52 -17.79
C HIS A 79 -3.71 -8.25 -17.24
N PRO A 80 -4.48 -7.51 -18.06
CA PRO A 80 -5.22 -6.30 -17.64
C PRO A 80 -6.10 -6.49 -16.39
N LEU A 81 -6.50 -7.74 -16.12
CA LEU A 81 -7.25 -8.12 -14.93
C LEU A 81 -6.44 -7.97 -13.64
N HIS A 82 -5.13 -8.22 -13.65
CA HIS A 82 -4.27 -8.03 -12.49
C HIS A 82 -4.10 -6.55 -12.16
N GLU A 83 -3.91 -5.70 -13.17
CA GLU A 83 -3.76 -4.26 -12.95
C GLU A 83 -5.04 -3.64 -12.36
N LEU A 84 -6.22 -4.05 -12.85
CA LEU A 84 -7.50 -3.61 -12.29
C LEU A 84 -7.69 -4.05 -10.84
N ASP A 85 -7.34 -5.30 -10.51
CA ASP A 85 -7.44 -5.83 -9.15
C ASP A 85 -6.48 -5.13 -8.19
N GLU A 86 -5.25 -4.87 -8.63
CA GLU A 86 -4.28 -4.14 -7.82
C GLU A 86 -4.70 -2.68 -7.59
N ARG A 87 -5.27 -1.99 -8.60
CA ARG A 87 -5.83 -0.64 -8.44
C ARG A 87 -7.00 -0.61 -7.46
N ARG A 88 -7.90 -1.60 -7.52
CA ARG A 88 -9.02 -1.72 -6.57
C ARG A 88 -8.53 -1.96 -5.14
N THR A 89 -7.56 -2.86 -4.96
CA THR A 89 -6.97 -3.14 -3.66
C THR A 89 -6.26 -1.91 -3.09
N TYR A 90 -5.56 -1.15 -3.95
CA TYR A 90 -4.95 0.12 -3.55
C TYR A 90 -6.01 1.14 -3.12
N LEU A 91 -7.07 1.31 -3.91
CA LEU A 91 -8.18 2.22 -3.60
C LEU A 91 -8.85 1.85 -2.27
N GLU A 92 -9.15 0.57 -2.04
CA GLU A 92 -9.72 0.13 -0.75
C GLU A 92 -8.76 0.43 0.40
N GLY A 93 -7.48 0.08 0.22
CA GLY A 93 -6.45 0.30 1.24
C GLY A 93 -6.27 1.77 1.62
N ILE A 94 -6.18 2.66 0.63
CA ILE A 94 -5.97 4.10 0.88
C ILE A 94 -7.20 4.75 1.55
N TRP A 95 -8.42 4.31 1.21
CA TRP A 95 -9.63 4.77 1.90
C TRP A 95 -9.70 4.28 3.35
N ARG A 96 -9.26 3.06 3.64
CA ARG A 96 -9.19 2.57 5.03
C ARG A 96 -8.19 3.37 5.86
N TRP A 97 -7.02 3.68 5.32
CA TRP A 97 -6.06 4.58 5.94
C TRP A 97 -6.65 5.98 6.16
N HIS A 98 -7.32 6.54 5.16
CA HIS A 98 -7.98 7.85 5.26
C HIS A 98 -8.97 7.88 6.43
N CYS A 99 -9.89 6.90 6.48
CA CYS A 99 -10.88 6.80 7.54
C CYS A 99 -10.22 6.67 8.92
N PHE A 100 -9.20 5.81 9.03
CA PHE A 100 -8.45 5.62 10.28
C PHE A 100 -7.85 6.93 10.80
N PHE A 101 -7.08 7.65 9.98
CA PHE A 101 -6.45 8.89 10.39
C PHE A 101 -7.44 10.03 10.65
N LYS A 102 -8.60 10.04 9.95
CA LYS A 102 -9.70 10.97 10.23
C LYS A 102 -10.34 10.73 11.58
N THR A 103 -10.42 9.48 12.04
CA THR A 103 -10.99 9.13 13.35
C THR A 103 -10.02 9.31 14.53
N GLU A 104 -8.71 9.35 14.27
CA GLU A 104 -7.70 9.66 15.29
C GLU A 104 -7.52 11.18 15.54
N SER A 105 -8.06 12.03 14.66
CA SER A 105 -7.94 13.50 14.72
C SER A 105 -9.11 14.14 15.47
#